data_AF-A0A540MPE1-F1
#
_entry.id   AF-A0A540MPE1-F1
#
_cell.length_a   1.000
_cell.length_b   1.000
_cell.length_c   1.000
_cell.angle_alpha   90.00
_cell.angle_beta   90.00
_cell.angle_gamma   90.00
#
_symmetry.space_group_name_H-M   'P 1'
#
loop_
_entity.id
_entity.type
_entity.pdbx_description
1 polymer ?
#
loop_
_entity_poly.entity_id
_entity_poly.type
_entity_poly.pdbx_seq_one_letter_code
_entity_poly.pdbx_strand_id
1 'polypeptide(L)'
;MRDQDNSISMDDEVKIRSELNQVLQEEEIMWAQNAKVKWLLLGDKNTTYFQMAASLCGKRNEIKSVKDSNGFWWNYGEGLEQIFVREFKLGFLVIVPLLRRYWLQ
;
A
#
# COMPACT_ATOMS: atom_id res chain seq x y z
N MET A 1 43.11 -3.62 13.60
CA MET A 1 41.84 -3.68 12.86
C MET A 1 40.98 -4.72 13.54
N ARG A 2 39.85 -4.31 14.11
CA ARG A 2 38.96 -5.20 14.88
C ARG A 2 37.60 -5.12 14.19
N ASP A 3 37.36 -6.06 13.29
CA ASP A 3 36.04 -6.27 12.71
C ASP A 3 35.18 -6.88 13.81
N GLN A 4 34.23 -6.11 14.34
CA GLN A 4 33.23 -6.61 15.27
C GLN A 4 32.19 -7.37 14.45
N ASP A 5 32.13 -8.68 14.68
CA ASP A 5 31.07 -9.56 14.20
C ASP A 5 29.70 -9.00 14.58
N ASN A 6 28.98 -8.51 13.57
CA ASN A 6 27.59 -8.10 13.64
C ASN A 6 26.68 -9.35 13.67
N SER A 7 26.82 -10.18 14.70
CA SER A 7 25.87 -11.26 14.99
C SER A 7 24.75 -10.68 15.85
N ILE A 8 23.75 -10.08 15.19
CA ILE A 8 22.46 -9.78 15.85
C ILE A 8 21.93 -11.10 16.40
N SER A 9 21.80 -11.21 17.72
CA SER A 9 21.23 -12.41 18.33
C SER A 9 19.78 -12.57 17.83
N MET A 10 19.35 -13.80 17.55
CA MET A 10 17.99 -14.06 17.08
C MET A 10 16.93 -13.51 18.04
N ASP A 11 17.25 -13.47 19.34
CA ASP A 11 16.41 -12.87 20.38
C ASP A 11 16.31 -11.34 20.26
N ASP A 12 17.39 -10.67 19.85
CA ASP A 12 17.40 -9.22 19.59
C ASP A 12 16.57 -8.90 18.34
N GLU A 13 16.64 -9.73 17.30
CA GLU A 13 15.81 -9.57 16.10
C GLU A 13 14.32 -9.71 16.42
N VAL A 14 13.95 -10.71 17.23
CA VAL A 14 12.56 -10.91 17.68
C VAL A 14 12.07 -9.73 18.52
N LYS A 15 12.91 -9.23 19.43
CA LYS A 15 12.58 -8.09 20.28
C LYS A 15 12.38 -6.81 19.47
N ILE A 16 13.30 -6.50 18.55
CA ILE A 16 13.21 -5.32 17.67
C ILE A 16 11.95 -5.39 16.81
N ARG A 17 11.59 -6.56 16.29
CA ARG A 17 10.34 -6.74 15.53
C ARG A 17 9.10 -6.54 16.38
N SER A 18 9.12 -7.00 17.63
CA SER A 18 8.02 -6.79 18.57
C SER A 18 7.83 -5.31 18.88
N GLU A 19 8.91 -4.58 19.16
CA GLU A 19 8.89 -3.14 19.41
C GLU A 19 8.42 -2.36 18.19
N LEU A 20 8.89 -2.73 17.00
CA LEU A 20 8.44 -2.13 15.74
C LEU A 20 6.93 -2.32 15.53
N ASN A 21 6.43 -3.54 15.73
CA ASN A 21 5.01 -3.83 15.58
C ASN A 21 4.15 -3.05 16.58
N GLN A 22 4.63 -2.87 17.81
CA GLN A 22 3.95 -2.06 18.80
C GLN A 22 3.84 -0.59 18.36
N VAL A 23 4.95 0.01 17.91
CA VAL A 23 4.96 1.39 17.40
C VAL A 23 4.04 1.54 16.20
N LEU A 24 4.05 0.58 15.28
CA LEU A 24 3.16 0.60 14.11
C LEU A 24 1.68 0.52 14.49
N GLN A 25 1.33 -0.27 15.52
CA GLN A 25 -0.05 -0.32 16.04
C GLN A 25 -0.47 1.00 16.69
N GLU A 26 0.41 1.61 17.48
CA GLU A 26 0.16 2.92 18.10
C GLU A 26 -0.03 4.02 17.04
N GLU A 27 0.80 4.00 15.99
CA GLU A 27 0.61 4.87 14.83
C GLU A 27 -0.73 4.60 14.18
N GLU A 28 -1.05 3.36 13.81
CA GLU A 28 -2.31 3.02 13.14
C GLU A 28 -3.53 3.56 13.90
N ILE A 29 -3.55 3.42 15.23
CA ILE A 29 -4.60 3.96 16.10
C ILE A 29 -4.64 5.49 16.04
N MET A 30 -3.50 6.16 16.16
CA MET A 30 -3.39 7.61 16.06
C MET A 30 -3.88 8.11 14.69
N TRP A 31 -3.47 7.45 13.60
CA TRP A 31 -3.86 7.79 12.24
C TRP A 31 -5.37 7.60 12.03
N ALA A 32 -5.96 6.52 12.57
CA ALA A 32 -7.40 6.29 12.52
C ALA A 32 -8.20 7.35 13.30
N GLN A 33 -7.74 7.73 14.49
CA GLN A 33 -8.35 8.80 15.28
C GLN A 33 -8.27 10.15 14.56
N ASN A 34 -7.09 10.50 14.03
CA ASN A 34 -6.89 11.73 13.27
C ASN A 34 -7.73 11.78 11.99
N ALA A 35 -7.86 10.66 11.28
CA ALA A 35 -8.72 10.57 10.10
C ALA A 35 -10.20 10.80 10.46
N LYS A 36 -10.68 10.18 11.54
CA LYS A 36 -12.05 10.36 12.03
C LYS A 36 -12.33 11.80 12.50
N VAL A 37 -11.41 12.40 13.26
CA VAL A 37 -11.52 13.79 13.72
C VAL A 37 -11.52 14.75 12.53
N LYS A 38 -10.63 14.55 11.55
CA LYS A 38 -10.64 15.32 10.30
C LYS A 38 -11.97 15.18 9.58
N TRP A 39 -12.48 13.96 9.43
CA TRP A 39 -13.78 13.71 8.79
C TRP A 39 -14.95 14.39 9.50
N LEU A 40 -15.00 14.33 10.83
CA LEU A 40 -16.04 14.99 11.63
C LEU A 40 -15.96 16.52 11.54
N LEU A 41 -14.74 17.08 11.52
CA LEU A 41 -14.51 18.53 11.45
C LEU A 41 -14.82 19.09 10.05
N LEU A 42 -14.40 18.38 9.00
CA LEU A 42 -14.57 18.81 7.61
C LEU A 42 -15.98 18.48 7.09
N GLY A 43 -16.65 17.45 7.62
CA GLY A 43 -17.93 16.94 7.12
C GLY A 43 -17.84 16.45 5.67
N ASP A 44 -18.99 16.17 5.04
CA ASP A 44 -19.09 15.96 3.58
C ASP A 44 -19.05 17.29 2.82
N LYS A 45 -18.15 18.18 3.23
CA LYS A 45 -17.89 19.41 2.47
C LYS A 45 -16.93 19.02 1.37
N ASN A 46 -17.51 18.57 0.27
CA ASN A 46 -16.89 18.44 -1.04
C ASN A 46 -16.53 19.85 -1.57
N THR A 47 -15.72 20.57 -0.81
CA THR A 47 -15.33 21.96 -1.07
C THR A 47 -14.68 22.03 -2.44
N THR A 48 -14.82 23.18 -3.09
CA THR A 48 -14.13 23.43 -4.36
C THR A 48 -12.62 23.16 -4.24
N TYR A 49 -12.03 23.46 -3.07
CA TYR A 49 -10.65 23.10 -2.74
C TYR A 49 -10.43 21.58 -2.76
N PHE A 50 -11.28 20.78 -2.12
CA PHE A 50 -11.16 19.32 -2.12
C PHE A 50 -11.33 18.73 -3.53
N GLN A 51 -12.30 19.20 -4.30
CA GLN A 51 -12.51 18.77 -5.69
C GLN A 51 -11.31 19.12 -6.58
N MET A 52 -10.73 20.31 -6.40
CA MET A 52 -9.51 20.73 -7.09
C MET A 52 -8.30 19.88 -6.67
N ALA A 53 -8.11 19.66 -5.37
CA ALA A 53 -7.03 18.83 -4.85
C ALA A 53 -7.15 17.37 -5.34
N ALA A 54 -8.34 16.78 -5.30
CA ALA A 54 -8.62 15.46 -5.84
C ALA A 54 -8.35 15.39 -7.35
N SER A 55 -8.75 16.41 -8.11
CA SER A 55 -8.45 16.52 -9.55
C SER A 55 -6.94 16.63 -9.82
N LEU A 56 -6.21 17.40 -9.02
CA LEU A 56 -4.75 17.52 -9.13
C LEU A 56 -4.04 16.22 -8.78
N CYS A 57 -4.45 15.55 -7.70
CA CYS A 57 -3.96 14.23 -7.35
C CYS A 57 -4.25 13.21 -8.44
N GLY A 58 -5.46 13.21 -9.01
CA GLY A 58 -5.85 12.36 -10.14
C GLY A 58 -4.97 12.58 -11.36
N LYS A 59 -4.72 13.84 -11.73
CA LYS A 59 -3.81 14.20 -12.84
C LYS A 59 -2.36 13.83 -12.56
N ARG A 60 -1.87 14.03 -11.34
CA ARG A 60 -0.50 13.70 -10.96
C ARG A 60 -0.25 12.19 -10.95
N ASN A 61 -1.25 11.44 -10.51
CA ASN A 61 -1.18 9.99 -10.39
C ASN A 61 -1.74 9.29 -11.63
N GLU A 62 -1.99 10.02 -12.71
CA GLU A 62 -2.46 9.46 -13.97
C GLU A 62 -1.41 8.50 -14.53
N ILE A 63 -1.79 7.24 -14.67
CA ILE A 63 -0.93 6.21 -15.23
C ILE A 63 -1.00 6.33 -16.75
N LYS A 64 0.00 7.01 -17.32
CA LYS A 64 0.10 7.23 -18.78
C LYS A 64 0.57 5.99 -19.52
N SER A 65 1.44 5.20 -18.90
CA SER A 65 1.95 3.97 -19.48
C SER A 65 2.40 2.98 -18.41
N VAL A 66 2.40 1.70 -18.76
CA VAL A 66 2.85 0.59 -17.91
C VAL A 66 3.74 -0.33 -18.71
N LYS A 67 4.81 -0.81 -18.07
CA LYS A 67 5.69 -1.83 -18.63
C LYS A 67 5.22 -3.21 -18.17
N ASP A 68 5.05 -4.14 -19.11
CA ASP A 68 4.72 -5.52 -18.77
C ASP A 68 5.95 -6.37 -18.41
N SER A 69 5.71 -7.61 -18.00
CA SER A 69 6.75 -8.59 -17.64
C SER A 69 7.65 -8.98 -18.82
N ASN A 70 7.18 -8.81 -20.05
CA ASN A 70 7.93 -9.10 -21.28
C ASN A 70 8.73 -7.88 -21.75
N GLY A 71 8.64 -6.77 -21.03
CA GLY A 71 9.36 -5.53 -21.27
C GLY A 71 8.68 -4.57 -22.24
N PHE A 72 7.46 -4.87 -22.70
CA PHE A 72 6.70 -4.01 -23.61
C PHE A 72 5.99 -2.89 -22.85
N TRP A 73 5.95 -1.70 -23.46
CA TRP A 73 5.29 -0.52 -22.91
C TRP A 73 3.91 -0.36 -23.50
N TRP A 74 2.92 -0.28 -22.62
CA TRP A 74 1.52 -0.07 -22.96
C TRP A 74 1.13 1.34 -22.60
N ASN A 75 0.55 2.09 -23.55
CA ASN A 75 0.09 3.45 -23.31
C ASN A 75 -1.41 3.51 -23.03
N TYR A 76 -1.85 4.59 -22.39
CA TYR A 76 -3.26 4.88 -22.18
C TYR A 76 -4.00 4.93 -23.53
N GLY A 77 -5.13 4.22 -23.63
CA GLY A 77 -5.91 4.06 -24.87
C GLY A 77 -5.52 2.86 -25.75
N GLU A 78 -4.38 2.21 -25.50
CA GLU A 78 -3.90 1.04 -26.26
C GLU A 78 -4.13 -0.28 -25.49
N GLY A 79 -5.30 -0.45 -24.86
CA GLY A 79 -5.63 -1.69 -24.14
C GLY A 79 -4.97 -1.85 -22.76
N LEU A 80 -4.36 -0.79 -22.22
CA LEU A 80 -3.79 -0.73 -20.86
C LEU A 80 -4.72 -1.26 -19.77
N GLU A 81 -6.02 -0.96 -19.89
CA GLU A 81 -7.08 -1.40 -18.99
C GLU A 81 -7.16 -2.93 -18.89
N GLN A 82 -7.01 -3.62 -20.01
CA GLN A 82 -7.14 -5.08 -20.09
C GLN A 82 -5.95 -5.76 -19.39
N ILE A 83 -4.78 -5.12 -19.43
CA ILE A 83 -3.57 -5.59 -18.75
C ILE A 83 -3.70 -5.42 -17.25
N PHE A 84 -4.14 -4.25 -16.80
CA PHE A 84 -4.43 -4.04 -15.38
C PHE A 84 -5.44 -5.07 -14.85
N VAL A 85 -6.53 -5.29 -15.58
CA VAL A 85 -7.54 -6.29 -15.20
C VAL A 85 -6.95 -7.70 -15.17
N ARG A 86 -6.11 -8.06 -16.14
CA ARG A 86 -5.43 -9.36 -16.19
C ARG A 86 -4.49 -9.54 -15.00
N GLU A 87 -3.56 -8.62 -14.80
CA GLU A 87 -2.57 -8.69 -13.71
C GLU A 87 -3.25 -8.66 -12.34
N PHE A 88 -4.28 -7.82 -12.16
CA PHE A 88 -5.05 -7.77 -10.92
C PHE A 88 -5.78 -9.10 -10.65
N LYS A 89 -6.42 -9.69 -11.66
CA LYS A 89 -7.06 -11.02 -11.53
C LYS A 89 -6.04 -12.11 -11.21
N LEU A 90 -4.86 -12.09 -11.81
CA LEU A 90 -3.79 -13.04 -11.50
C LEU A 90 -3.31 -12.89 -10.05
N GLY A 91 -3.05 -11.67 -9.59
CA GLY A 91 -2.68 -11.41 -8.19
C GLY A 91 -3.76 -11.85 -7.20
N PHE A 92 -5.03 -11.56 -7.50
CA PHE A 92 -6.16 -11.95 -6.66
C PHE A 92 -6.34 -13.48 -6.60
N LEU A 93 -6.23 -14.18 -7.73
CA LEU A 93 -6.37 -15.63 -7.79
C LEU A 93 -5.17 -16.39 -7.20
N VAL A 94 -3.99 -15.79 -7.11
CA VAL A 94 -2.82 -16.40 -6.46
C VAL A 94 -2.87 -16.20 -4.94
N ILE A 95 -3.35 -15.05 -4.47
CA ILE A 95 -3.33 -14.69 -3.05
C ILE A 95 -4.54 -15.27 -2.28
N VAL A 96 -5.73 -15.31 -2.90
CA VAL A 96 -6.96 -15.80 -2.25
C VAL A 96 -6.91 -17.29 -1.85
N PRO A 97 -6.38 -18.23 -2.66
CA PRO A 97 -6.20 -19.63 -2.25
C PRO A 97 -5.12 -19.81 -1.18
N LEU A 98 -4.08 -18.96 -1.18
CA LEU A 98 -3.02 -19.00 -0.18
C LEU A 98 -3.54 -18.56 1.19
N LEU A 99 -4.31 -17.47 1.26
CA LEU A 99 -4.90 -17.00 2.53
C LEU A 99 -5.99 -17.94 3.07
N ARG A 100 -6.70 -18.69 2.21
CA ARG A 100 -7.71 -19.68 2.63
C ARG A 100 -7.11 -20.88 3.37
N ARG A 101 -5.80 -21.14 3.23
CA ARG A 101 -5.07 -22.17 4.00
C ARG A 101 -4.63 -21.71 5.39
N TYR A 102 -4.60 -20.40 5.67
CA TYR A 102 -4.09 -19.84 6.93
C TYR A 102 -5.18 -19.38 7.92
N TRP A 103 -6.47 -19.55 7.59
CA TRP A 103 -7.61 -19.10 8.42
C TRP A 103 -8.68 -20.19 8.68
N LEU A 104 -8.30 -21.46 8.59
CA LEU A 104 -9.17 -22.61 8.90
C LEU A 104 -8.41 -23.68 9.70
N GLN A 105 -7.73 -23.23 10.76
CA GLN A 105 -7.21 -24.08 11.82
C GLN A 105 -7.45 -23.43 13.18
#